data_AF-G0S7P4-F1
#
_entry.id   AF-G0S7P4-F1
#
_cell.length_a   1.000
_cell.length_b   1.000
_cell.length_c   1.000
_cell.angle_alpha   90.00
_cell.angle_beta   90.00
_cell.angle_gamma   90.00
#
_symmetry.space_group_name_H-M   'P 1'
#
loop_
_entity.id
_entity.type
_entity.pdbx_description
1 polymer ?
#
loop_
_entity_poly.entity_id
_entity_poly.type
_entity_poly.pdbx_seq_one_letter_code
_entity_poly.pdbx_strand_id
1 'polypeptide(L)'
;MATKKPPIPLRLVQFTLDVANGQHALSKLIPPVLFLADGLLCGLIIWKVPYTEIDWVAYMEQISQIVSGERDYTKVRGGTGPLVYPAAHVWVYKGLYYMTDEGQNILLAQQLFAGLYMATLAVVMACYWQAKV
;
A
#
# COMPACT_ATOMS: atom_id res chain seq x y z
N MET A 1 27.77 46.47 11.96
CA MET A 1 26.31 46.58 12.09
C MET A 1 25.76 45.22 12.49
N ALA A 2 25.08 45.10 13.64
CA ALA A 2 24.47 43.83 14.05
C ALA A 2 23.27 43.54 13.15
N THR A 3 23.34 42.46 12.35
CA THR A 3 22.23 41.99 11.54
C THR A 3 21.07 41.60 12.46
N LYS A 4 19.96 42.34 12.39
CA LYS A 4 18.76 42.10 13.19
C LYS A 4 18.22 40.70 12.84
N LYS A 5 18.12 39.80 13.82
CA LYS A 5 17.61 38.45 13.58
C LYS A 5 16.17 38.53 13.04
N PRO A 6 15.81 37.71 12.04
CA PRO A 6 14.45 37.69 11.50
C PRO A 6 13.41 37.35 12.59
N PRO A 7 12.15 37.80 12.42
CA PRO A 7 11.08 37.50 13.37
C PRO A 7 10.90 35.98 13.52
N ILE A 8 10.48 35.54 14.72
CA ILE A 8 10.30 34.12 15.06
C ILE A 8 9.46 33.34 14.02
N PRO A 9 8.30 33.83 13.53
CA PRO A 9 7.52 33.08 12.54
C PRO A 9 8.29 32.84 11.23
N LEU A 10 9.06 33.82 10.76
CA LEU A 10 9.84 33.67 9.53
C LEU A 10 10.95 32.61 9.69
N ARG A 11 11.57 32.55 10.88
CA ARG A 11 12.57 31.52 11.19
C ARG A 11 11.96 30.12 11.28
N LEU A 12 10.75 30.01 11.82
CA LEU A 12 10.04 28.74 11.89
C LEU A 12 9.71 28.24 10.47
N VAL A 13 9.20 29.12 9.61
CA VAL A 13 8.92 28.81 8.20
C VAL A 13 10.18 28.39 7.47
N GLN A 14 11.27 29.15 7.60
CA GLN A 14 12.56 28.80 7.00
C GLN A 14 13.05 27.44 7.47
N PHE A 15 13.03 27.18 8.78
CA PHE A 15 13.41 25.88 9.33
C PHE A 15 12.56 24.73 8.77
N THR A 16 11.23 24.90 8.71
CA THR A 16 10.34 23.89 8.14
C THR A 16 10.64 23.64 6.67
N LEU A 17 10.91 24.69 5.89
CA LEU A 17 11.30 24.57 4.50
C LEU A 17 12.67 23.91 4.35
N ASP A 18 13.63 24.20 5.21
CA ASP A 18 14.96 23.60 5.17
C ASP A 18 14.88 22.09 5.45
N VAL A 19 14.02 21.67 6.40
CA VAL A 19 13.75 20.26 6.68
C VAL A 19 13.00 19.60 5.52
N ALA A 20 11.97 20.24 4.98
CA ALA A 20 11.17 19.67 3.89
C ALA A 20 11.97 19.52 2.58
N ASN A 21 12.91 20.44 2.31
CA ASN A 21 13.72 20.45 1.08
C ASN A 21 15.07 19.73 1.21
N GLY A 22 15.30 18.96 2.27
CA GLY A 22 16.56 18.21 2.42
C GLY A 22 17.76 19.05 2.86
N GLN A 23 17.60 20.33 3.16
CA GLN A 23 18.66 21.26 3.52
C GLN A 23 19.03 21.23 5.01
N HIS A 24 18.25 20.52 5.83
CA HIS A 24 18.51 20.35 7.27
C HIS A 24 18.85 18.89 7.63
N ALA A 25 19.62 18.66 8.71
CA ALA A 25 20.01 17.31 9.14
C ALA A 25 18.80 16.41 9.48
N LEU A 26 17.72 17.00 9.99
CA LEU A 26 16.48 16.29 10.33
C LEU A 26 15.73 15.75 9.10
N SER A 27 16.04 16.21 7.89
CA SER A 27 15.40 15.71 6.66
C SER A 27 15.61 14.21 6.47
N LYS A 28 16.72 13.66 6.99
CA LYS A 28 17.01 12.22 6.99
C LYS A 28 16.02 11.39 7.80
N LEU A 29 15.26 12.01 8.71
CA LEU A 29 14.23 11.34 9.50
C LEU A 29 12.87 11.30 8.79
N ILE A 30 12.68 12.06 7.72
CA ILE A 30 11.39 12.13 7.03
C ILE A 30 10.96 10.75 6.51
N PRO A 31 11.79 10.01 5.72
CA PRO A 31 11.37 8.71 5.21
C PRO A 31 11.01 7.68 6.31
N PRO A 32 11.84 7.44 7.36
CA PRO A 32 11.48 6.47 8.38
C PRO A 32 10.28 6.91 9.23
N VAL A 33 10.08 8.20 9.48
CA VAL A 33 8.89 8.69 10.19
C VAL A 33 7.63 8.49 9.37
N LEU A 34 7.65 8.82 8.08
CA LEU A 34 6.51 8.59 7.18
C LEU A 34 6.21 7.10 7.04
N PHE A 35 7.24 6.26 6.92
CA PHE A 35 7.08 4.80 6.87
C PHE A 35 6.38 4.23 8.12
N LEU A 36 6.80 4.66 9.30
CA LEU A 36 6.16 4.23 10.55
C LEU A 36 4.74 4.77 10.68
N ALA A 37 4.50 6.02 10.24
CA ALA A 37 3.17 6.62 10.23
C ALA A 37 2.22 5.86 9.30
N ASP A 38 2.64 5.48 8.10
CA ASP A 38 1.84 4.68 7.17
C ASP A 38 1.59 3.27 7.70
N GLY A 39 2.59 2.63 8.33
CA GLY A 39 2.40 1.33 8.99
C GLY A 39 1.37 1.37 10.12
N LEU A 40 1.41 2.42 10.95
CA LEU A 40 0.39 2.66 11.98
C LEU A 40 -0.98 2.90 11.35
N LEU A 41 -1.05 3.72 10.30
CA LEU A 41 -2.28 4.02 9.59
C LEU A 41 -2.91 2.77 8.97
N CYS A 42 -2.12 1.89 8.33
CA CYS A 42 -2.59 0.59 7.85
C CYS A 42 -3.21 -0.24 8.98
N GLY A 43 -2.53 -0.33 10.13
CA GLY A 43 -3.06 -1.04 11.31
C GLY A 43 -4.37 -0.43 11.83
N LEU A 44 -4.46 0.90 11.89
CA LEU A 44 -5.68 1.59 12.28
C LEU A 44 -6.83 1.36 11.29
N ILE A 45 -6.55 1.37 9.99
CA ILE A 45 -7.55 1.10 8.95
C ILE A 45 -8.09 -0.32 9.11
N ILE A 46 -7.22 -1.32 9.21
CA ILE A 46 -7.62 -2.73 9.40
C ILE A 46 -8.46 -2.89 10.67
N TRP A 47 -8.13 -2.16 11.74
CA TRP A 47 -8.84 -2.25 13.01
C TRP A 47 -10.19 -1.49 13.04
N LYS A 48 -10.28 -0.33 12.39
CA LYS A 48 -11.38 0.62 12.61
C LYS A 48 -12.29 0.83 11.41
N VAL A 49 -11.82 0.57 10.20
CA VAL A 49 -12.60 0.83 8.99
C VAL A 49 -13.31 -0.46 8.58
N PRO A 50 -14.65 -0.45 8.45
CA PRO A 50 -15.38 -1.61 7.96
C PRO A 50 -14.91 -2.00 6.56
N TYR A 51 -14.70 -3.30 6.36
CA TYR A 51 -14.30 -3.83 5.07
C TYR A 51 -15.41 -3.67 4.02
N THR A 52 -15.03 -3.39 2.77
CA THR A 52 -15.96 -3.32 1.62
C THR A 52 -15.49 -4.33 0.56
N GLU A 53 -16.38 -5.24 0.16
CA GLU A 53 -16.00 -6.57 -0.34
C GLU A 53 -15.96 -6.72 -1.87
N ILE A 54 -16.16 -5.64 -2.63
CA ILE A 54 -16.59 -5.71 -4.04
C ILE A 54 -15.65 -6.54 -4.91
N ASP A 55 -14.35 -6.20 -4.92
CA ASP A 55 -13.39 -6.84 -5.83
C ASP A 55 -12.91 -8.19 -5.31
N TRP A 56 -12.61 -8.30 -4.01
CA TRP A 56 -12.07 -9.53 -3.44
C TRP A 56 -13.02 -10.70 -3.60
N VAL A 57 -14.30 -10.52 -3.29
CA VAL A 57 -15.32 -11.56 -3.42
C VAL A 57 -15.42 -12.00 -4.88
N ALA A 58 -15.52 -11.05 -5.81
CA ALA A 58 -15.57 -11.37 -7.23
C ALA A 58 -14.33 -12.12 -7.71
N TYR A 59 -13.13 -11.76 -7.25
CA TYR A 59 -11.90 -12.48 -7.59
C TYR A 59 -11.91 -13.89 -7.00
N MET A 60 -12.32 -14.09 -5.74
CA MET A 60 -12.38 -15.43 -5.13
C MET A 60 -13.37 -16.34 -5.85
N GLU A 61 -14.53 -15.82 -6.29
CA GLU A 61 -15.50 -16.55 -7.11
C GLU A 61 -14.96 -16.93 -8.49
N GLN A 62 -14.21 -16.03 -9.12
CA GLN A 62 -13.57 -16.31 -10.41
C GLN A 62 -12.46 -17.37 -10.26
N ILE A 63 -11.65 -17.27 -9.19
CA ILE A 63 -10.59 -18.25 -8.90
C ILE A 63 -11.16 -19.60 -8.52
N SER A 64 -12.27 -19.68 -7.78
CA SER A 64 -12.88 -20.96 -7.42
C SER A 64 -13.29 -21.77 -8.66
N GLN A 65 -13.86 -21.14 -9.68
CA GLN A 65 -14.15 -21.79 -10.98
C GLN A 65 -12.89 -22.36 -11.65
N ILE A 66 -11.80 -21.59 -11.65
CA ILE A 66 -10.51 -22.05 -12.21
C ILE A 66 -9.95 -23.22 -11.39
N VAL A 67 -10.03 -23.16 -10.07
CA VAL A 67 -9.63 -24.25 -9.17
C VAL A 67 -10.48 -25.50 -9.42
N SER A 68 -11.78 -25.35 -9.65
CA SER A 68 -12.72 -26.44 -9.98
C SER A 68 -12.54 -27.04 -11.37
N GLY A 69 -11.66 -26.49 -12.21
CA GLY A 69 -11.31 -27.07 -13.50
C GLY A 69 -11.74 -26.28 -14.72
N GLU A 70 -12.37 -25.10 -14.57
CA GLU A 70 -12.67 -24.24 -15.71
C GLU A 70 -11.36 -23.75 -16.36
N ARG A 71 -11.29 -23.83 -17.68
CA ARG A 71 -10.13 -23.44 -18.51
C ARG A 71 -10.52 -22.51 -19.64
N ASP A 72 -11.80 -22.45 -20.00
CA ASP A 72 -12.35 -21.49 -20.94
C ASP A 72 -12.56 -20.15 -20.22
N TYR A 73 -11.58 -19.28 -20.39
CA TYR A 73 -11.51 -17.98 -19.74
C TYR A 73 -12.75 -17.10 -20.01
N THR A 74 -13.44 -17.28 -21.13
CA THR A 74 -14.65 -16.52 -21.48
C THR A 74 -15.83 -16.82 -20.56
N LYS A 75 -15.78 -17.95 -19.85
CA LYS A 75 -16.80 -18.43 -18.91
C LYS A 75 -16.52 -18.04 -17.47
N VAL A 76 -15.30 -17.59 -17.14
CA VAL A 76 -14.92 -17.25 -15.76
C VAL A 76 -15.50 -15.89 -15.38
N ARG A 77 -16.39 -15.86 -14.36
CA ARG A 77 -17.11 -14.63 -13.95
C ARG A 77 -17.34 -14.59 -12.44
N GLY A 78 -17.37 -13.40 -11.85
CA GLY A 78 -17.79 -13.17 -10.46
C GLY A 78 -19.01 -12.24 -10.41
N GLY A 79 -19.43 -11.86 -9.21
CA GLY A 79 -20.57 -10.97 -8.98
C GLY A 79 -20.45 -9.59 -9.66
N THR A 80 -19.23 -9.16 -9.99
CA THR A 80 -18.94 -7.90 -10.70
C THR A 80 -18.77 -8.07 -12.21
N GLY A 81 -18.86 -9.29 -12.75
CA GLY A 81 -18.76 -9.56 -14.19
C GLY A 81 -17.62 -10.53 -14.57
N PRO A 82 -17.24 -10.58 -15.85
CA PRO A 82 -16.21 -11.50 -16.33
C PRO A 82 -14.84 -11.18 -15.76
N LEU A 83 -14.01 -12.21 -15.62
CA LEU A 83 -12.59 -12.02 -15.29
C LEU A 83 -11.90 -11.36 -16.49
N VAL A 84 -11.39 -10.14 -16.28
CA VAL A 84 -10.74 -9.32 -17.33
C VAL A 84 -9.21 -9.25 -17.17
N TYR A 85 -8.67 -9.77 -16.07
CA TYR A 85 -7.25 -9.64 -15.72
C TYR A 85 -6.40 -10.84 -16.17
N PRO A 86 -5.25 -10.63 -16.82
CA PRO A 86 -4.46 -11.68 -17.47
C PRO A 86 -3.97 -12.76 -16.50
N ALA A 87 -3.44 -13.87 -17.03
CA ALA A 87 -3.06 -15.07 -16.28
C ALA A 87 -2.20 -14.82 -15.01
N ALA A 88 -1.34 -13.79 -14.99
CA ALA A 88 -0.59 -13.43 -13.79
C ALA A 88 -1.50 -13.12 -12.59
N HIS A 89 -2.61 -12.40 -12.81
CA HIS A 89 -3.64 -12.16 -11.79
C HIS A 89 -4.20 -13.48 -11.26
N VAL A 90 -4.55 -14.40 -12.16
CA VAL A 90 -5.08 -15.73 -11.80
C VAL A 90 -4.09 -16.48 -10.90
N TRP A 91 -2.81 -16.51 -11.25
CA TRP A 91 -1.80 -17.22 -10.45
C TRP A 91 -1.60 -16.60 -9.07
N VAL A 92 -1.55 -15.27 -8.98
CA VAL A 92 -1.43 -14.55 -7.71
C VAL A 92 -2.64 -14.83 -6.83
N TYR A 93 -3.86 -14.61 -7.35
CA TYR A 93 -5.09 -14.78 -6.59
C TYR A 93 -5.41 -16.24 -6.28
N LYS A 94 -4.94 -17.20 -7.08
CA LYS A 94 -4.96 -18.63 -6.72
C LYS A 94 -4.07 -18.95 -5.51
N GLY A 95 -2.88 -18.34 -5.43
CA GLY A 95 -2.06 -18.44 -4.23
C GLY A 95 -2.77 -17.87 -3.00
N LEU A 96 -3.33 -16.66 -3.14
CA LEU A 96 -4.09 -16.00 -2.09
C LEU A 96 -5.32 -16.81 -1.65
N TYR A 97 -6.06 -17.40 -2.60
CA TYR A 97 -7.22 -18.27 -2.33
C TYR A 97 -6.85 -19.39 -1.36
N TYR A 98 -5.78 -20.14 -1.62
CA TYR A 98 -5.37 -21.21 -0.71
C TYR A 98 -4.81 -20.71 0.63
N MET A 99 -4.13 -19.56 0.64
CA MET A 99 -3.58 -18.99 1.89
C MET A 99 -4.67 -18.45 2.81
N THR A 100 -5.80 -18.00 2.26
CA THR A 100 -6.83 -17.23 2.98
C THR A 100 -8.11 -18.02 3.20
N ASP A 101 -8.03 -19.35 3.29
CA ASP A 101 -9.19 -20.22 3.48
C ASP A 101 -10.26 -19.97 2.41
N GLU A 102 -9.86 -20.12 1.14
CA GLU A 102 -10.71 -19.90 -0.03
C GLU A 102 -11.23 -18.47 -0.15
N GLY A 103 -10.51 -17.51 0.45
CA GLY A 103 -10.89 -16.11 0.48
C GLY A 103 -11.70 -15.68 1.69
N GLN A 104 -12.03 -16.58 2.62
CA GLN A 104 -12.84 -16.26 3.80
C GLN A 104 -12.06 -15.57 4.91
N ASN A 105 -10.74 -15.78 4.98
CA ASN A 105 -9.89 -15.12 5.97
C ASN A 105 -9.49 -13.70 5.51
N ILE A 106 -10.45 -12.78 5.61
CA ILE A 106 -10.30 -11.37 5.21
C ILE A 106 -9.20 -10.66 6.01
N LEU A 107 -9.07 -10.95 7.31
CA LEU A 107 -8.04 -10.34 8.15
C LEU A 107 -6.64 -10.69 7.62
N LEU A 108 -6.39 -11.96 7.28
CA LEU A 108 -5.13 -12.37 6.70
C LEU A 108 -4.91 -11.72 5.33
N ALA A 109 -5.93 -11.65 4.48
CA ALA A 109 -5.83 -10.97 3.19
C ALA A 109 -5.42 -9.50 3.37
N GLN A 110 -6.07 -8.77 4.30
CA GLN A 110 -5.72 -7.39 4.62
C GLN A 110 -4.27 -7.24 5.12
N GLN A 111 -3.80 -8.16 5.98
CA GLN A 111 -2.42 -8.18 6.45
C GLN A 111 -1.41 -8.42 5.32
N LEU A 112 -1.72 -9.33 4.39
CA LEU A 112 -0.88 -9.60 3.23
C LEU A 112 -0.78 -8.36 2.32
N PHE A 113 -1.89 -7.70 2.03
CA PHE A 113 -1.88 -6.46 1.23
C PHE A 113 -1.21 -5.29 1.95
N ALA A 114 -1.40 -5.15 3.27
CA ALA A 114 -0.69 -4.15 4.06
C ALA A 114 0.83 -4.40 4.02
N GLY A 115 1.26 -5.65 4.18
CA GLY A 115 2.67 -6.03 4.06
C GLY A 115 3.25 -5.72 2.67
N LEU A 116 2.52 -6.07 1.60
CA LEU A 116 2.91 -5.76 0.23
C LEU A 116 3.02 -4.25 -0.02
N TYR A 117 2.05 -3.47 0.48
CA TYR A 117 2.08 -2.02 0.41
C TYR A 117 3.30 -1.45 1.14
N MET A 118 3.55 -1.87 2.39
CA MET A 118 4.70 -1.41 3.16
C MET A 118 6.02 -1.78 2.49
N ALA A 119 6.16 -3.01 1.97
CA ALA A 119 7.36 -3.40 1.22
C ALA A 119 7.58 -2.53 -0.02
N THR A 120 6.50 -2.26 -0.78
CA THR A 120 6.54 -1.38 -1.95
C THR A 120 6.96 0.03 -1.56
N LEU A 121 6.36 0.58 -0.49
CA LEU A 121 6.65 1.91 0.02
C LEU A 121 8.13 2.02 0.46
N ALA A 122 8.67 1.00 1.13
CA ALA A 122 10.07 0.96 1.52
C ALA A 122 11.00 1.06 0.30
N VAL A 123 10.70 0.31 -0.77
CA VAL A 123 11.47 0.36 -2.02
C VAL A 123 11.39 1.74 -2.66
N VAL A 124 10.19 2.32 -2.77
CA VAL A 124 9.98 3.66 -3.32
C VAL A 124 10.76 4.72 -2.53
N MET A 125 10.66 4.70 -1.20
CA MET A 125 11.40 5.62 -0.34
C MET A 125 12.92 5.42 -0.47
N ALA A 126 13.40 4.19 -0.58
CA ALA A 126 14.82 3.91 -0.81
C ALA A 126 15.29 4.44 -2.17
N CYS A 127 14.49 4.33 -3.23
CA CYS A 127 14.79 4.92 -4.53
C CYS A 127 14.95 6.45 -4.43
N TYR A 128 14.01 7.14 -3.77
CA TYR A 128 14.09 8.59 -3.60
C TYR A 128 15.26 9.02 -2.71
N TRP A 129 15.59 8.24 -1.68
CA TRP A 129 16.74 8.54 -0.82
C TRP A 129 18.06 8.40 -1.60
N GLN A 130 18.19 7.37 -2.43
CA GLN A 130 19.40 7.11 -3.21
C GLN A 130 19.50 7.94 -4.50
N ALA A 131 18.40 8.55 -4.93
CA ALA A 131 18.39 9.43 -6.09
C ALA A 131 19.31 10.64 -5.82
N LYS A 132 20.38 10.75 -6.60
CA LYS A 132 21.23 11.94 -6.62
C LYS A 132 20.58 12.94 -7.57
N VAL A 133 20.17 14.09 -7.04
CA VAL A 133 19.78 15.28 -7.82
C VAL A 133 20.97 16.21 -7.89
#